data_AF-A0A1T4SGL7-F1
#
_entry.id   AF-A0A1T4SGL7-F1
#
_cell.length_a   1.000
_cell.length_b   1.000
_cell.length_c   1.000
_cell.angle_alpha   90.00
_cell.angle_beta   90.00
_cell.angle_gamma   90.00
#
_symmetry.space_group_name_H-M   'P 1'
#
loop_
_entity.id
_entity.type
_entity.pdbx_description
1 polymer ?
#
loop_
_entity_poly.entity_id
_entity_poly.type
_entity_poly.pdbx_seq_one_letter_code
_entity_poly.pdbx_strand_id
1 'polypeptide(L)'
;MSGLSIMCDRGTTNADTSDKTYIFDPDALTTAQLMGDACAICHVRWPRPRCPLGELPDGSGVYGCDECAGIAVAHATRARAFAMH
;
A
#
# COMPACT_ATOMS: atom_id res chain seq x y z
N MET A 1 36.22 18.55 -19.47
CA MET A 1 34.82 18.83 -19.11
C MET A 1 34.09 17.50 -19.06
N SER A 2 33.88 16.97 -17.85
CA SER A 2 33.28 15.67 -17.60
C SER A 2 31.79 15.70 -17.93
N GLY A 3 31.36 14.90 -18.90
CA GLY A 3 29.95 14.65 -19.18
C GLY A 3 29.50 13.40 -18.42
N LEU A 4 28.90 13.58 -17.24
CA LEU A 4 28.26 12.49 -16.51
C LEU A 4 26.93 12.19 -17.23
N SER A 5 26.89 11.12 -18.02
CA SER A 5 25.65 10.61 -18.60
C SER A 5 24.86 9.93 -17.49
N ILE A 6 23.86 10.62 -16.94
CA ILE A 6 22.80 10.01 -16.15
C ILE A 6 21.95 9.21 -17.16
N MET A 7 22.24 7.92 -17.32
CA MET A 7 21.22 6.98 -17.75
C MET A 7 20.28 6.80 -16.55
N CYS A 8 19.08 7.34 -16.65
CA CYS A 8 17.99 6.94 -15.78
C CYS A 8 17.64 5.49 -16.13
N ASP A 9 18.17 4.55 -15.36
CA ASP A 9 17.73 3.16 -15.33
C ASP A 9 16.29 3.14 -14.82
N ARG A 10 15.33 3.32 -15.74
CA ARG A 10 13.91 3.23 -15.44
C ARG A 10 13.58 1.73 -15.40
N GLY A 11 13.95 1.11 -14.29
CA GLY A 11 13.55 -0.24 -13.92
C GLY A 11 12.03 -0.33 -14.00
N THR A 12 11.55 -0.79 -15.14
CA THR A 12 10.14 -1.10 -15.36
C THR A 12 9.92 -2.43 -14.68
N THR A 13 9.53 -2.39 -13.40
CA THR A 13 8.90 -3.55 -12.80
C THR A 13 7.58 -3.72 -13.54
N ASN A 14 7.55 -4.72 -14.43
CA ASN A 14 6.32 -5.21 -15.04
C ASN A 14 5.39 -5.61 -13.89
N ALA A 15 4.50 -4.70 -13.50
CA ALA A 15 3.44 -4.98 -12.57
C ALA A 15 2.44 -5.85 -13.32
N ASP A 16 2.68 -7.16 -13.24
CA ASP A 16 1.77 -8.19 -13.69
C ASP A 16 0.40 -7.92 -13.07
N THR A 17 -0.62 -7.84 -13.92
CA THR A 17 -1.97 -7.48 -13.52
C THR A 17 -2.66 -8.74 -13.00
N SER A 18 -2.37 -9.10 -11.75
CA SER A 18 -3.23 -9.94 -10.92
C SER A 18 -2.89 -9.64 -9.46
N ASP A 19 -3.88 -9.11 -8.75
CA ASP A 19 -3.87 -8.69 -7.34
C ASP A 19 -2.89 -7.57 -6.98
N LYS A 20 -3.38 -6.34 -7.13
CA LYS A 20 -2.70 -5.08 -6.77
C LYS A 20 -2.61 -4.96 -5.23
N THR A 21 -1.78 -5.78 -4.61
CA THR A 21 -1.48 -5.74 -3.19
C THR A 21 -0.55 -4.55 -2.92
N TYR A 22 -0.97 -3.65 -2.04
CA TYR A 22 -0.15 -2.52 -1.61
C TYR A 22 0.84 -2.97 -0.55
N ILE A 23 2.12 -2.86 -0.85
CA ILE A 23 3.22 -3.17 0.06
C ILE A 23 3.50 -1.95 0.95
N PHE A 24 3.43 -2.13 2.27
CA PHE A 24 3.77 -1.10 3.25
C PHE A 24 5.22 -1.25 3.73
N ASP A 25 5.89 -0.12 3.96
CA ASP A 25 7.22 -0.08 4.58
C ASP A 25 7.09 -0.26 6.10
N PRO A 26 7.66 -1.32 6.70
CA PRO A 26 7.56 -1.58 8.13
C PRO A 26 8.27 -0.52 8.99
N ASP A 27 9.33 0.11 8.48
CA ASP A 27 10.08 1.12 9.24
C ASP A 27 9.30 2.45 9.37
N ALA A 28 8.29 2.64 8.52
CA ALA A 28 7.37 3.78 8.57
C ALA A 28 6.17 3.56 9.52
N LEU A 29 6.03 2.35 10.11
CA LEU A 29 4.88 1.98 10.94
C LEU A 29 5.21 1.98 12.43
N THR A 30 4.26 2.42 13.25
CA THR A 30 4.35 2.26 14.70
C THR A 30 4.13 0.79 15.11
N THR A 31 4.62 0.39 16.28
CA THR A 31 4.39 -0.96 16.82
C THR A 31 2.90 -1.33 16.88
N ALA A 32 2.03 -0.37 17.20
CA ALA A 32 0.59 -0.61 17.23
C ALA A 32 0.00 -0.90 15.83
N GLN A 33 0.58 -0.33 14.77
CA GLN A 33 0.15 -0.60 13.39
C GLN A 33 0.71 -1.93 12.89
N LEU A 34 1.98 -2.23 13.20
CA LEU A 34 2.61 -3.52 12.87
C LEU A 34 1.88 -4.70 13.52
N MET A 35 1.40 -4.54 14.75
CA MET A 35 0.62 -5.57 15.46
C MET A 35 -0.87 -5.57 15.07
N GLY A 36 -1.30 -4.68 14.18
CA GLY A 36 -2.70 -4.57 13.76
C GLY A 36 -3.65 -3.98 14.80
N ASP A 37 -3.14 -3.32 15.84
CA ASP A 37 -3.91 -2.67 16.91
C ASP A 37 -4.31 -1.22 16.59
N ALA A 38 -3.80 -0.68 15.50
CA ALA A 38 -4.17 0.62 14.96
C ALA A 38 -4.22 0.61 13.43
N CYS A 39 -4.98 1.54 12.85
CA CYS A 39 -5.05 1.67 11.40
C CYS A 39 -3.68 2.05 10.79
N ALA A 40 -3.26 1.33 9.76
CA ALA A 40 -2.02 1.60 9.03
C ALA A 40 -1.99 2.98 8.33
N ILE A 41 -3.14 3.64 8.19
CA ILE A 41 -3.28 4.95 7.52
C ILE A 41 -3.46 6.08 8.53
N CYS A 42 -4.49 6.03 9.36
CA CYS A 42 -4.88 7.16 10.23
C CYS A 42 -4.46 7.00 11.69
N HIS A 43 -3.75 5.92 12.04
CA HIS A 43 -3.22 5.62 13.38
C HIS A 43 -4.29 5.46 14.47
N VAL A 44 -5.58 5.55 14.14
CA VAL A 44 -6.65 5.40 15.13
C VAL A 44 -6.59 3.98 15.73
N ARG A 45 -6.56 3.91 17.06
CA ARG A 45 -6.73 2.66 17.79
C ARG A 45 -8.20 2.27 17.75
N TRP A 46 -8.48 1.00 17.49
CA TRP A 46 -9.82 0.53 17.15
C TRP A 46 -10.87 0.81 18.23
N PRO A 47 -12.11 1.06 17.79
CA PRO A 47 -13.17 0.11 18.13
C PRO A 47 -13.84 -0.47 16.87
N ARG A 48 -13.64 -1.79 16.64
CA ARG A 48 -14.34 -2.72 15.71
C ARG A 48 -14.34 -2.40 14.18
N PRO A 49 -14.45 -3.43 13.32
CA PRO A 49 -13.53 -4.56 13.12
C PRO A 49 -12.37 -4.20 12.15
N ARG A 50 -11.33 -5.03 12.13
CA ARG A 50 -10.14 -4.86 11.27
C ARG A 50 -10.48 -5.19 9.81
N CYS A 51 -10.52 -4.21 8.90
CA CYS A 51 -10.75 -4.45 7.48
C CYS A 51 -9.41 -4.67 6.74
N PRO A 52 -9.22 -5.76 5.97
CA PRO A 52 -7.99 -5.98 5.22
C PRO A 52 -7.75 -4.88 4.17
N LEU A 53 -6.52 -4.35 4.12
CA LEU A 53 -6.08 -3.34 3.15
C LEU A 53 -5.09 -3.89 2.13
N GLY A 54 -4.27 -4.87 2.53
CA GLY A 54 -3.14 -5.37 1.73
C GLY A 54 -2.25 -6.27 2.57
N GLU A 55 -1.00 -6.46 2.13
CA GLU A 55 -0.04 -7.36 2.77
C GLU A 55 1.35 -6.70 2.83
N LEU A 56 2.12 -7.09 3.84
CA LEU A 56 3.54 -6.78 3.97
C LEU A 56 4.38 -7.68 3.04
N PRO A 57 5.67 -7.35 2.78
CA PRO A 57 6.54 -8.18 1.94
C PRO A 57 6.72 -9.63 2.42
N ASP A 58 6.50 -9.88 3.71
CA ASP A 58 6.57 -11.20 4.33
C ASP A 58 5.25 -11.99 4.27
N GLY A 59 4.20 -11.41 3.66
CA GLY A 59 2.86 -11.99 3.55
C GLY A 59 1.93 -11.68 4.72
N SER A 60 2.37 -10.88 5.71
CA SER A 60 1.51 -10.50 6.83
C SER A 60 0.43 -9.49 6.39
N GLY A 61 -0.84 -9.75 6.73
CA GLY A 61 -1.95 -8.85 6.36
C GLY A 61 -1.90 -7.49 7.08
N VAL A 62 -2.20 -6.42 6.34
CA VAL A 62 -2.32 -5.04 6.83
C VAL A 62 -3.80 -4.66 6.94
N TYR A 63 -4.19 -3.97 8.02
CA TYR A 63 -5.59 -3.67 8.34
C TYR A 63 -5.90 -2.18 8.52
N GLY A 64 -7.13 -1.79 8.19
CA GLY A 64 -7.66 -0.43 8.18
C GLY A 64 -9.03 -0.30 8.85
N CYS A 65 -9.42 0.93 9.19
CA CYS A 65 -10.79 1.23 9.63
C CYS A 65 -11.72 1.16 8.43
N ASP A 66 -13.01 1.07 8.71
CA ASP A 66 -14.05 1.05 7.68
C ASP A 66 -13.92 2.21 6.69
N GLU A 67 -13.68 3.43 7.19
CA GLU A 67 -13.48 4.62 6.37
C GLU A 67 -12.23 4.52 5.46
N CYS A 68 -11.06 4.20 6.04
CA CYS A 68 -9.84 4.09 5.25
C CYS A 68 -9.85 2.89 4.30
N ALA A 69 -10.51 1.79 4.67
CA ALA A 69 -10.72 0.65 3.79
C ALA A 69 -11.62 1.03 2.59
N GLY A 70 -12.71 1.77 2.83
CA GLY A 70 -13.56 2.30 1.76
C GLY A 70 -12.79 3.20 0.80
N ILE A 71 -11.95 4.09 1.31
CA ILE A 71 -11.10 4.97 0.50
C ILE A 71 -10.08 4.17 -0.33
N ALA A 72 -9.42 3.17 0.27
CA ALA A 72 -8.45 2.34 -0.42
C ALA A 72 -9.07 1.55 -1.59
N VAL A 73 -10.26 0.97 -1.39
CA VAL A 73 -11.02 0.26 -2.43
C VAL A 73 -11.42 1.20 -3.57
N ALA A 74 -11.91 2.40 -3.24
CA ALA A 74 -12.29 3.40 -4.25
C ALA A 74 -11.08 3.83 -5.09
N HIS A 75 -9.92 4.04 -4.45
CA HIS A 75 -8.68 4.39 -5.14
C HIS A 75 -8.19 3.26 -6.05
N ALA A 76 -8.20 2.01 -5.58
CA ALA A 76 -7.81 0.85 -6.38
C ALA A 76 -8.72 0.68 -7.61
N THR A 77 -10.04 0.87 -7.43
CA THR A 77 -11.02 0.79 -8.51
C THR A 77 -10.78 1.86 -9.57
N ARG A 78 -10.53 3.10 -9.15
CA ARG A 78 -10.22 4.21 -10.06
C ARG A 78 -8.90 4.00 -10.80
N ALA A 79 -7.86 3.53 -10.11
CA ALA A 79 -6.57 3.22 -10.73
C ALA A 79 -6.69 2.15 -11.82
N ARG A 80 -7.54 1.13 -11.61
CA ARG A 80 -7.85 0.11 -12.63
C ARG A 80 -8.57 0.71 -13.83
N ALA A 81 -9.53 1.61 -13.62
CA ALA A 81 -10.26 2.27 -14.70
C ALA A 81 -9.38 3.17 -15.59
N PHE A 82 -8.31 3.74 -15.02
CA PHE A 82 -7.32 4.49 -15.80
C PHE A 82 -6.30 3.60 -16.53
N ALA A 83 -5.97 2.42 -15.98
CA ALA A 83 -5.04 1.49 -16.62
C ALA A 83 -5.63 0.74 -17.84
N MET A 84 -6.95 0.80 -18.05
CA MET A 84 -7.64 0.22 -19.20
C MET A 84 -7.85 1.20 -20.38
N HIS A 85 -7.32 2.43 -20.28
CA HIS A 85 -7.31 3.45 -21.34
C HIS A 85 -5.87 3.69 -21.80
#